data_AF-A0A800BMU4-F1
#
_entry.id   AF-A0A800BMU4-F1
#
_cell.length_a   1.000
_cell.length_b   1.000
_cell.length_c   1.000
_cell.angle_alpha   90.00
_cell.angle_beta   90.00
_cell.angle_gamma   90.00
#
_symmetry.space_group_name_H-M   'P 1'
#
loop_
_entity.id
_entity.type
_entity.pdbx_description
1 polymer ?
#
loop_
_entity_poly.entity_id
_entity_poly.type
_entity_poly.pdbx_seq_one_letter_code
_entity_poly.pdbx_strand_id
1 'polypeptide(L)'
;MSGFKHTSYPFTQRRALELALSIKQKRDVEVFFLLEHFKAADKGMEKLFRQVRDSGVIFVKISNNAPKIRIQGNEFQVAYEDEYLNREIILNAQAVVVEEMVKAPTLWAEMAATLGIHLDSNGFFQADNVRNFPIYTNRRGIYVIGSAKGPVSNEQAKKEAQAAISDILNLLREEREPSVCIETGKCAVCLTCYRSCPHGAVYLELGGRWPNFLSSACKACGICVSACPGQALSFQGSNGNGASAKNARTVIFACQNSAYEAYRLAEKMGMGKIEARLEKIRCGGSINLATMLKALEQGAENVIVIVCHHDS
;
A
#
# COMPACT_ATOMS: atom_id res chain seq x y z
N MET A 1 19.58 -19.91 -2.25
CA MET A 1 18.31 -20.49 -1.77
C MET A 1 17.33 -19.38 -1.48
N SER A 2 16.10 -19.52 -1.92
CA SER A 2 15.02 -18.56 -1.69
C SER A 2 14.70 -18.42 -0.20
N GLY A 3 14.51 -19.52 0.53
CA GLY A 3 13.93 -19.53 1.88
C GLY A 3 14.64 -18.74 3.00
N PHE A 4 15.88 -18.29 2.80
CA PHE A 4 16.62 -17.43 3.74
C PHE A 4 17.07 -16.10 3.12
N LYS A 5 16.51 -15.74 1.95
CA LYS A 5 16.78 -14.47 1.26
C LYS A 5 15.62 -13.49 1.32
N HIS A 6 14.45 -13.95 1.76
CA HIS A 6 13.24 -13.15 1.84
C HIS A 6 12.40 -13.67 3.01
N THR A 7 11.54 -12.81 3.55
CA THR A 7 10.61 -13.26 4.57
C THR A 7 9.47 -14.05 3.93
N SER A 8 9.21 -15.25 4.41
CA SER A 8 8.13 -16.12 3.92
C SER A 8 6.75 -15.47 4.04
N TYR A 9 5.85 -15.85 3.13
CA TYR A 9 4.43 -15.50 3.21
C TYR A 9 3.69 -16.50 4.11
N PRO A 10 2.65 -16.07 4.86
CA PRO A 10 1.85 -17.00 5.67
C PRO A 10 1.27 -18.17 4.85
N PHE A 11 0.92 -17.92 3.59
CA PHE A 11 0.43 -18.93 2.65
C PHE A 11 1.47 -20.03 2.34
N THR A 12 2.71 -19.65 2.03
CA THR A 12 3.77 -20.61 1.70
C THR A 12 4.26 -21.36 2.94
N GLN A 13 4.30 -20.71 4.10
CA GLN A 13 4.56 -21.37 5.39
C GLN A 13 3.50 -22.42 5.73
N ARG A 14 2.21 -22.13 5.50
CA ARG A 14 1.13 -23.13 5.68
C ARG A 14 1.39 -24.37 4.83
N ARG A 15 1.68 -24.18 3.53
CA ARG A 15 1.95 -25.28 2.59
C ARG A 15 3.10 -26.17 3.06
N ALA A 16 4.16 -25.56 3.58
CA ALA A 16 5.32 -26.28 4.11
C ALA A 16 4.98 -27.10 5.37
N LEU A 17 4.18 -26.54 6.28
CA LEU A 17 3.70 -27.26 7.47
C LEU A 17 2.78 -28.45 7.10
N GLU A 18 1.83 -28.24 6.19
CA GLU A 18 0.94 -29.30 5.70
C GLU A 18 1.72 -30.43 5.03
N LEU A 19 2.75 -30.09 4.26
CA LEU A 19 3.65 -31.07 3.65
C LEU A 19 4.42 -31.87 4.71
N ALA A 20 5.02 -31.18 5.69
CA ALA A 20 5.76 -31.84 6.78
C ALA A 20 4.87 -32.82 7.55
N LEU A 21 3.66 -32.41 7.90
CA LEU A 21 2.67 -33.25 8.57
C LEU A 21 2.26 -34.44 7.70
N SER A 22 1.97 -34.22 6.41
CA SER A 22 1.60 -35.31 5.50
C SER A 22 2.72 -36.32 5.31
N ILE A 23 3.99 -35.89 5.33
CA ILE A 23 5.13 -36.80 5.21
C ILE A 23 5.24 -37.66 6.46
N LYS A 24 5.20 -37.03 7.66
CA LYS A 24 5.24 -37.74 8.96
C LYS A 24 4.11 -38.76 9.12
N GLN A 25 2.91 -38.48 8.58
CA GLN A 25 1.78 -39.40 8.64
C GLN A 25 1.90 -40.59 7.68
N LYS A 26 2.64 -40.45 6.58
CA LYS A 26 2.72 -41.46 5.50
C LYS A 26 4.00 -42.28 5.55
N ARG A 27 5.05 -41.76 6.18
CA ARG A 27 6.39 -42.37 6.20
C ARG A 27 7.03 -42.17 7.56
N ASP A 28 7.78 -43.18 7.97
CA ASP A 28 8.65 -43.09 9.14
C ASP A 28 9.95 -42.41 8.74
N VAL A 29 9.95 -41.07 8.77
CA VAL A 29 11.11 -40.24 8.42
C VAL A 29 11.30 -39.13 9.44
N GLU A 30 12.54 -38.74 9.68
CA GLU A 30 12.85 -37.53 10.44
C GLU A 30 12.66 -36.30 9.55
N VAL A 31 12.03 -35.27 10.10
CA VAL A 31 11.76 -34.02 9.39
C VAL A 31 12.32 -32.88 10.22
N PHE A 32 13.30 -32.20 9.65
CA PHE A 32 13.87 -30.98 10.19
C PHE A 32 13.32 -29.79 9.39
N PHE A 33 12.72 -28.84 10.09
CA PHE A 33 12.18 -27.61 9.53
C PHE A 33 13.10 -26.46 9.93
N LEU A 34 13.91 -25.98 8.99
CA LEU A 34 14.84 -24.87 9.21
C LEU A 34 14.18 -23.54 8.82
N LEU A 35 14.19 -22.55 9.72
CA LEU A 35 13.58 -21.24 9.46
C LEU A 35 14.25 -20.10 10.23
N GLU A 36 14.15 -18.87 9.73
CA GLU A 36 14.57 -17.68 10.47
C GLU A 36 13.43 -17.17 11.38
N HIS A 37 12.24 -17.00 10.79
CA HIS A 37 11.06 -16.48 11.46
C HIS A 37 9.80 -17.28 11.10
N PHE A 38 8.99 -17.61 12.11
CA PHE A 38 7.68 -18.22 11.90
C PHE A 38 6.58 -17.16 12.02
N LYS A 39 5.75 -17.00 10.99
CA LYS A 39 4.64 -16.04 10.97
C LYS A 39 3.31 -16.78 11.10
N ALA A 40 2.81 -16.90 12.32
CA ALA A 40 1.47 -17.43 12.61
C ALA A 40 0.35 -16.40 12.31
N ALA A 41 0.33 -15.85 11.10
CA ALA A 41 -0.52 -14.70 10.72
C ALA A 41 -1.74 -15.09 9.85
N ASP A 42 -2.23 -16.33 9.95
CA ASP A 42 -3.42 -16.80 9.23
C ASP A 42 -4.26 -17.73 10.14
N LYS A 43 -5.56 -17.82 9.88
CA LYS A 43 -6.52 -18.57 10.69
C LYS A 43 -6.11 -20.03 10.82
N GLY A 44 -6.00 -20.51 12.07
CA GLY A 44 -5.65 -21.90 12.35
C GLY A 44 -4.17 -22.26 12.15
N MET A 45 -3.30 -21.31 11.75
CA MET A 45 -1.86 -21.57 11.60
C MET A 45 -1.20 -22.00 12.91
N GLU A 46 -1.54 -21.36 14.02
CA GLU A 46 -1.02 -21.72 15.34
C GLU A 46 -1.38 -23.17 15.72
N LYS A 47 -2.63 -23.58 15.42
CA LYS A 47 -3.10 -24.94 15.68
C LYS A 47 -2.35 -25.94 14.80
N LEU A 48 -2.20 -25.65 13.50
CA LEU A 48 -1.45 -26.49 12.56
C LEU A 48 0.01 -26.63 12.99
N PHE A 49 0.66 -25.52 13.37
CA PHE A 49 2.04 -25.52 13.85
C PHE A 49 2.22 -26.44 15.06
N ARG A 50 1.33 -26.34 16.06
CA ARG A 50 1.36 -27.24 17.23
C ARG A 50 1.19 -28.70 16.82
N GLN A 51 0.21 -29.00 15.95
CA GLN A 51 0.01 -30.37 15.45
C GLN A 51 1.25 -30.93 14.74
N VAL A 52 1.93 -30.10 13.93
CA VAL A 52 3.16 -30.50 13.23
C VAL A 52 4.28 -30.76 14.22
N ARG A 53 4.46 -29.88 15.22
CA ARG A 53 5.46 -30.06 16.28
C ARG A 53 5.19 -31.32 17.10
N ASP A 54 3.94 -31.56 17.50
CA ASP A 54 3.53 -32.70 18.32
C ASP A 54 3.67 -34.03 17.54
N SER A 55 3.75 -34.00 16.21
CA SER A 55 4.07 -35.17 15.36
C SER A 55 5.57 -35.50 15.28
N GLY A 56 6.41 -34.78 16.03
CA GLY A 56 7.86 -35.02 16.08
C GLY A 56 8.64 -34.38 14.93
N VAL A 57 8.11 -33.33 14.29
CA VAL A 57 8.89 -32.47 13.41
C VAL A 57 9.76 -31.55 14.26
N ILE A 58 11.06 -31.52 13.95
CA ILE A 58 12.05 -30.71 14.68
C ILE A 58 12.15 -29.35 14.01
N PHE A 59 11.78 -28.29 14.72
CA PHE A 59 11.94 -26.91 14.26
C PHE A 59 13.28 -26.35 14.71
N VAL A 60 14.05 -25.83 13.77
CA VAL A 60 15.36 -25.23 14.03
C VAL A 60 15.33 -23.78 13.58
N LYS A 61 15.68 -22.89 14.50
CA LYS A 61 15.79 -21.46 14.21
C LYS A 61 17.20 -21.12 13.73
N ILE A 62 17.30 -20.38 12.64
CA ILE A 62 18.56 -19.94 12.03
C ILE A 62 18.46 -18.45 11.65
N SER A 63 19.10 -17.58 12.42
CA SER A 63 19.01 -16.12 12.31
C SER A 63 20.31 -15.47 11.82
N ASN A 64 21.45 -16.17 11.90
CA ASN A 64 22.76 -15.60 11.54
C ASN A 64 23.09 -15.84 10.07
N ASN A 65 23.27 -17.11 9.71
CA ASN A 65 23.77 -17.53 8.41
C ASN A 65 22.83 -18.57 7.80
N ALA A 66 22.46 -18.40 6.54
CA ALA A 66 21.69 -19.41 5.81
C ALA A 66 22.43 -20.77 5.81
N PRO A 67 21.71 -21.90 5.90
CA PRO A 67 22.32 -23.22 5.87
C PRO A 67 23.10 -23.43 4.56
N LYS A 68 24.21 -24.16 4.63
CA LYS A 68 25.00 -24.57 3.47
C LYS A 68 24.55 -25.97 3.05
N ILE A 69 24.17 -26.12 1.79
CA ILE A 69 23.73 -27.41 1.25
C ILE A 69 24.74 -27.89 0.21
N ARG A 70 25.23 -29.12 0.39
CA ARG A 70 26.15 -29.80 -0.53
C ARG A 70 25.53 -31.11 -0.98
N ILE A 71 25.68 -31.44 -2.25
CA ILE A 71 25.26 -32.73 -2.80
C ILE A 71 26.41 -33.72 -2.57
N GLN A 72 26.12 -34.86 -1.94
CA GLN A 72 27.06 -35.96 -1.73
C GLN A 72 26.45 -37.25 -2.30
N GLY A 73 26.81 -37.59 -3.54
CA GLY A 73 26.22 -38.73 -4.23
C GLY A 73 24.71 -38.56 -4.40
N ASN A 74 23.92 -39.44 -3.76
CA ASN A 74 22.46 -39.42 -3.77
C ASN A 74 21.84 -38.74 -2.53
N GLU A 75 22.66 -38.17 -1.64
CA GLU A 75 22.21 -37.50 -0.43
C GLU A 75 22.61 -36.02 -0.43
N PHE A 76 22.01 -35.27 0.49
CA PHE A 76 22.30 -33.87 0.74
C PHE A 76 22.92 -33.72 2.13
N GLN A 77 24.05 -33.04 2.20
CA GLN A 77 24.62 -32.59 3.46
C GLN A 77 24.17 -31.14 3.70
N VAL A 78 23.45 -30.92 4.79
CA VAL A 78 22.95 -29.61 5.24
C VAL A 78 23.70 -29.20 6.50
N ALA A 79 24.51 -28.15 6.40
CA ALA A 79 25.26 -27.59 7.53
C ALA A 79 24.66 -26.26 7.96
N TYR A 80 24.40 -26.09 9.26
CA TYR A 80 23.94 -24.84 9.86
C TYR A 80 24.55 -24.64 11.24
N GLU A 81 24.58 -23.39 11.70
CA GLU A 81 24.98 -23.06 13.07
C GLU A 81 23.74 -23.07 13.97
N ASP A 82 23.75 -23.90 15.01
CA ASP A 82 22.66 -23.92 15.99
C ASP A 82 22.84 -22.77 16.99
N GLU A 83 21.84 -21.91 17.09
CA GLU A 83 21.89 -20.69 17.92
C GLU A 83 22.02 -20.99 19.43
N TYR A 84 21.51 -22.13 19.89
CA TYR A 84 21.53 -22.49 21.31
C TYR A 84 22.82 -23.21 21.69
N LEU A 85 23.31 -24.07 20.79
CA LEU A 85 24.52 -24.85 21.01
C LEU A 85 25.79 -24.12 20.57
N ASN A 86 25.65 -23.01 19.82
CA ASN A 86 26.74 -22.19 19.28
C ASN A 86 27.81 -23.04 18.57
N ARG A 87 27.36 -23.98 17.73
CA ARG A 87 28.22 -24.91 16.99
C ARG A 87 27.61 -25.26 15.63
N GLU A 88 28.45 -25.64 14.69
CA GLU A 88 28.01 -26.16 13.41
C GLU A 88 27.42 -27.58 13.58
N ILE A 89 26.19 -27.74 13.11
CA ILE A 89 25.48 -29.02 13.01
C ILE A 89 25.47 -29.43 11.54
N ILE A 90 25.79 -30.69 11.29
CA ILE A 90 25.77 -31.30 9.96
C ILE A 90 24.67 -32.37 9.96
N LEU A 91 23.68 -32.20 9.08
CA LEU A 91 22.62 -33.16 8.83
C LEU A 91 22.81 -33.80 7.45
N ASN A 92 22.71 -35.13 7.38
CA ASN A 92 22.61 -35.85 6.11
C ASN A 92 21.13 -36.13 5.84
N ALA A 93 20.65 -35.71 4.67
CA ALA A 93 19.25 -35.78 4.28
C ALA A 93 19.10 -36.45 2.92
N GLN A 94 18.12 -37.34 2.79
CA GLN A 94 17.77 -37.98 1.52
C GLN A 94 17.01 -37.03 0.57
N ALA A 95 16.40 -35.98 1.13
CA ALA A 95 15.68 -34.97 0.38
C ALA A 95 15.79 -33.62 1.08
N VAL A 96 15.89 -32.56 0.29
CA VAL A 96 15.80 -31.17 0.75
C VAL A 96 14.63 -30.52 0.04
N VAL A 97 13.68 -30.00 0.82
CA VAL A 97 12.56 -29.19 0.30
C VAL A 97 12.86 -27.73 0.57
N VAL A 98 12.82 -26.91 -0.47
CA VAL A 98 13.05 -25.47 -0.37
C VAL A 98 11.74 -24.73 -0.63
N GLU A 99 11.44 -23.76 0.22
CA GLU A 99 10.28 -22.88 0.01
C GLU A 99 10.40 -22.12 -1.31
N GLU A 100 9.33 -22.17 -2.11
CA GLU A 100 9.20 -21.44 -3.36
C GLU A 100 9.15 -19.93 -3.07
N MET A 101 9.98 -19.15 -3.79
CA MET A 101 9.84 -17.70 -3.81
C MET A 101 8.82 -17.30 -4.88
N VAL A 102 7.76 -16.60 -4.48
CA VAL A 102 6.82 -16.02 -5.43
C VAL A 102 7.33 -14.64 -5.85
N LYS A 103 7.51 -14.46 -7.16
CA LYS A 103 7.94 -13.20 -7.76
C LYS A 103 6.83 -12.62 -8.62
N ALA A 104 6.72 -11.30 -8.61
CA ALA A 104 5.92 -10.58 -9.57
C ALA A 104 6.39 -10.87 -11.01
N PRO A 105 5.48 -11.22 -11.93
CA PRO A 105 5.74 -11.21 -13.37
C PRO A 105 6.29 -9.86 -13.83
N THR A 106 7.26 -9.88 -14.74
CA THR A 106 7.86 -8.65 -15.31
C THR A 106 6.83 -7.78 -16.04
N LEU A 107 5.83 -8.42 -16.68
CA LEU A 107 4.70 -7.75 -17.35
C LEU A 107 3.92 -6.80 -16.41
N TRP A 108 3.93 -7.04 -15.10
CA TRP A 108 3.19 -6.18 -14.17
C TRP A 108 3.73 -4.76 -14.13
N ALA A 109 5.01 -4.53 -14.39
CA ALA A 109 5.57 -3.18 -14.49
C ALA A 109 4.97 -2.40 -15.68
N GLU A 110 4.85 -3.05 -16.84
CA GLU A 110 4.24 -2.46 -18.04
C GLU A 110 2.75 -2.19 -17.85
N MET A 111 2.04 -3.13 -17.24
CA MET A 111 0.63 -2.97 -16.87
C MET A 111 0.44 -1.82 -15.87
N ALA A 112 1.31 -1.73 -14.86
CA ALA A 112 1.26 -0.67 -13.85
C ALA A 112 1.45 0.70 -14.47
N ALA A 113 2.43 0.85 -15.36
CA ALA A 113 2.67 2.08 -16.10
C ALA A 113 1.46 2.47 -16.99
N THR A 114 0.90 1.49 -17.71
CA THR A 114 -0.27 1.70 -18.59
C THR A 114 -1.50 2.14 -17.78
N LEU A 115 -1.73 1.52 -16.63
CA LEU A 115 -2.88 1.81 -15.77
C LEU A 115 -2.62 3.01 -14.83
N GLY A 116 -1.39 3.52 -14.74
CA GLY A 116 -0.99 4.56 -13.79
C GLY A 116 -1.17 4.14 -12.34
N ILE A 117 -0.88 2.87 -12.03
CA ILE A 117 -0.99 2.30 -10.67
C ILE A 117 0.39 2.02 -10.07
N HIS A 118 0.49 2.10 -8.75
CA HIS A 118 1.74 1.87 -8.04
C HIS A 118 1.95 0.37 -7.76
N LEU A 119 3.20 -0.07 -7.84
CA LEU A 119 3.63 -1.40 -7.38
C LEU A 119 4.28 -1.30 -6.00
N ASP A 120 4.25 -2.39 -5.24
CA ASP A 120 5.01 -2.53 -4.00
C ASP A 120 6.50 -2.80 -4.27
N SER A 121 7.30 -2.86 -3.21
CA SER A 121 8.73 -3.15 -3.28
C SER A 121 9.07 -4.53 -3.87
N ASN A 122 8.08 -5.44 -3.93
CA ASN A 122 8.21 -6.78 -4.50
C ASN A 122 7.66 -6.87 -5.94
N GLY A 123 7.17 -5.76 -6.49
CA GLY A 123 6.62 -5.62 -7.83
C GLY A 123 5.14 -5.98 -7.98
N PHE A 124 4.40 -6.21 -6.89
CA PHE A 124 2.96 -6.55 -6.90
C PHE A 124 2.07 -5.29 -6.88
N PHE A 125 0.81 -5.39 -7.29
CA PHE A 125 -0.11 -4.24 -7.50
C PHE A 125 -0.69 -3.60 -6.22
N GLN A 126 0.02 -3.65 -5.09
CA GLN A 126 -0.43 -3.08 -3.82
C GLN A 126 0.72 -2.41 -3.06
N ALA A 127 1.11 -1.20 -3.48
CA ALA A 127 2.04 -0.36 -2.74
C ALA A 127 1.55 -0.06 -1.31
N ASP A 128 2.48 0.27 -0.40
CA ASP A 128 2.16 0.64 0.98
C ASP A 128 1.24 1.88 1.03
N ASN A 129 0.46 1.99 2.10
CA ASN A 129 -0.56 3.03 2.33
C ASN A 129 -1.85 2.91 1.48
N VAL A 130 -2.50 1.80 1.74
CA VAL A 130 -3.93 1.57 1.65
C VAL A 130 -4.64 2.46 2.67
N ARG A 131 -5.75 3.15 2.37
CA ARG A 131 -6.75 3.49 3.42
C ARG A 131 -7.54 2.24 3.85
N ASN A 132 -6.78 1.17 4.11
CA ASN A 132 -7.05 -0.11 4.75
C ASN A 132 -8.20 -0.96 4.21
N PHE A 133 -8.20 -1.26 2.90
CA PHE A 133 -8.88 -2.44 2.38
C PHE A 133 -8.01 -3.17 1.33
N PRO A 134 -7.93 -4.51 1.39
CA PRO A 134 -6.98 -5.33 0.63
C PRO A 134 -7.14 -5.29 -0.90
N ILE A 135 -8.09 -4.51 -1.42
CA ILE A 135 -8.57 -4.57 -2.81
C ILE A 135 -8.33 -3.30 -3.63
N TYR A 136 -7.87 -2.21 -3.01
CA TYR A 136 -7.75 -0.92 -3.70
C TYR A 136 -6.36 -0.68 -4.28
N THR A 137 -6.31 0.14 -5.33
CA THR A 137 -5.09 0.78 -5.84
C THR A 137 -5.08 2.28 -5.50
N ASN A 138 -4.02 2.99 -5.90
CA ASN A 138 -3.94 4.45 -5.83
C ASN A 138 -5.06 5.15 -6.67
N ARG A 139 -5.59 4.48 -7.70
CA ARG A 139 -6.66 5.00 -8.58
C ARG A 139 -8.03 4.42 -8.20
N ARG A 140 -8.97 5.30 -7.85
CA ARG A 140 -10.35 4.90 -7.53
C ARG A 140 -11.01 4.29 -8.77
N GLY A 141 -11.71 3.16 -8.59
CA GLY A 141 -12.32 2.39 -9.68
C GLY A 141 -11.41 1.32 -10.29
N ILE A 142 -10.13 1.26 -9.91
CA ILE A 142 -9.21 0.18 -10.27
C ILE A 142 -8.91 -0.65 -9.02
N TYR A 143 -9.17 -1.96 -9.10
CA TYR A 143 -9.08 -2.91 -7.99
C TYR A 143 -8.01 -3.97 -8.25
N VAL A 144 -7.45 -4.51 -7.16
CA VAL A 144 -6.49 -5.62 -7.17
C VAL A 144 -7.05 -6.74 -6.29
N ILE A 145 -7.05 -7.99 -6.78
CA ILE A 145 -7.64 -9.13 -6.08
C ILE A 145 -6.70 -10.33 -6.21
N GLY A 146 -6.58 -11.14 -5.15
CA GLY A 146 -5.94 -12.44 -5.28
C GLY A 146 -4.42 -12.35 -5.39
N SER A 147 -3.83 -13.18 -6.24
CA SER A 147 -2.38 -13.32 -6.36
C SER A 147 -1.67 -12.10 -6.99
N ALA A 148 -2.42 -11.17 -7.57
CA ALA A 148 -1.90 -9.93 -8.16
C ALA A 148 -1.22 -9.00 -7.14
N LYS A 149 -1.46 -9.22 -5.85
CA LYS A 149 -0.90 -8.47 -4.71
C LYS A 149 -0.01 -9.31 -3.80
N GLY A 150 0.33 -10.52 -4.21
CA GLY A 150 1.16 -11.45 -3.45
C GLY A 150 0.49 -12.80 -3.23
N PRO A 151 1.19 -13.79 -2.68
CA PRO A 151 0.63 -15.10 -2.36
C PRO A 151 -0.54 -14.97 -1.37
N VAL A 152 -1.73 -15.37 -1.81
CA VAL A 152 -2.94 -15.40 -0.98
C VAL A 152 -3.69 -16.71 -1.15
N SER A 153 -4.47 -17.09 -0.13
CA SER A 153 -5.30 -18.29 -0.18
C SER A 153 -6.54 -18.07 -1.07
N ASN A 154 -7.10 -19.17 -1.59
CA ASN A 154 -8.36 -19.12 -2.35
C ASN A 154 -9.53 -18.56 -1.51
N GLU A 155 -9.56 -18.81 -0.20
CA GLU A 155 -10.57 -18.24 0.68
C GLU A 155 -10.44 -16.72 0.78
N GLN A 156 -9.20 -16.23 0.92
CA GLN A 156 -8.90 -14.80 0.98
C GLN A 156 -9.25 -14.11 -0.35
N ALA A 157 -8.86 -14.69 -1.49
CA ALA A 157 -9.19 -14.17 -2.81
C ALA A 157 -10.71 -14.08 -3.05
N LYS A 158 -11.49 -15.06 -2.56
CA LYS A 158 -12.97 -15.03 -2.63
C LYS A 158 -13.55 -13.87 -1.82
N LYS A 159 -13.07 -13.64 -0.60
CA LYS A 159 -13.52 -12.52 0.25
C LYS A 159 -13.18 -11.17 -0.38
N GLU A 160 -12.00 -11.06 -0.98
CA GLU A 160 -11.58 -9.87 -1.70
C GLU A 160 -12.45 -9.59 -2.93
N ALA A 161 -12.78 -10.63 -3.70
CA ALA A 161 -13.71 -10.49 -4.82
C ALA A 161 -15.09 -9.98 -4.37
N GLN A 162 -15.63 -10.52 -3.26
CA GLN A 162 -16.90 -10.04 -2.70
C GLN A 162 -16.83 -8.58 -2.25
N ALA A 163 -15.73 -8.17 -1.61
CA ALA A 163 -15.52 -6.79 -1.20
C ALA A 163 -15.43 -5.85 -2.42
N ALA A 164 -14.74 -6.26 -3.48
CA ALA A 164 -14.62 -5.48 -4.71
C ALA A 164 -15.97 -5.31 -5.40
N ILE A 165 -16.78 -6.37 -5.50
CA ILE A 165 -18.13 -6.28 -6.06
C ILE A 165 -18.98 -5.30 -5.25
N SER A 166 -18.91 -5.35 -3.92
CA SER A 166 -19.67 -4.42 -3.07
C SER A 166 -19.29 -2.96 -3.32
N ASP A 167 -18.00 -2.65 -3.46
CA ASP A 167 -17.55 -1.28 -3.70
C ASP A 167 -17.91 -0.81 -5.12
N ILE A 168 -17.79 -1.68 -6.12
CA ILE A 168 -18.22 -1.40 -7.50
C ILE A 168 -19.72 -1.06 -7.53
N LEU A 169 -20.57 -1.85 -6.85
CA LEU A 169 -22.00 -1.58 -6.80
C LEU A 169 -22.32 -0.24 -6.12
N ASN A 170 -21.59 0.11 -5.06
CA ASN A 170 -21.72 1.42 -4.42
C ASN A 170 -21.30 2.54 -5.39
N LEU A 171 -20.17 2.37 -6.08
CA LEU A 171 -19.67 3.35 -7.05
C LEU A 171 -20.65 3.59 -8.21
N LEU A 172 -21.34 2.54 -8.68
CA LEU A 172 -22.32 2.62 -9.75
C LEU A 172 -23.66 3.23 -9.32
N ARG A 173 -24.01 3.13 -8.02
CA ARG A 173 -25.23 3.74 -7.47
C ARG A 173 -25.07 5.21 -7.11
N GLU A 174 -23.84 5.65 -6.91
CA GLU A 174 -23.53 7.03 -6.58
C GLU A 174 -23.64 7.93 -7.83
N GLU A 175 -24.79 8.56 -8.02
CA GLU A 175 -24.88 9.74 -8.88
C GLU A 175 -24.13 10.90 -8.20
N ARG A 176 -22.91 11.18 -8.67
CA ARG A 176 -22.09 12.29 -8.19
C ARG A 176 -21.86 13.28 -9.30
N GLU A 177 -22.21 14.53 -9.03
CA GLU A 177 -21.76 15.65 -9.83
C GLU A 177 -20.23 15.79 -9.77
N PRO A 178 -19.57 16.25 -10.85
CA PRO A 178 -18.14 16.52 -10.84
C PRO A 178 -17.78 17.56 -9.77
N SER A 179 -16.83 17.23 -8.90
CA SER A 179 -16.41 18.16 -7.84
C SER A 179 -15.71 19.42 -8.37
N VAL A 180 -15.25 19.40 -9.62
CA VAL A 180 -14.49 20.49 -10.27
C VAL A 180 -15.27 20.96 -11.49
N CYS A 181 -15.44 22.28 -11.60
CA CYS A 181 -16.08 22.94 -12.73
C CYS A 181 -15.05 23.70 -13.57
N ILE A 182 -15.42 23.95 -14.83
CA ILE A 182 -14.62 24.70 -15.80
C ILE A 182 -15.34 25.99 -16.22
N GLU A 183 -14.62 27.11 -16.12
CA GLU A 183 -15.01 28.39 -16.72
C GLU A 183 -14.48 28.45 -18.15
N THR A 184 -15.35 28.12 -19.12
CA THR A 184 -15.00 27.99 -20.54
C THR A 184 -14.40 29.27 -21.14
N GLY A 185 -14.78 30.46 -20.64
CA GLY A 185 -14.22 31.74 -21.06
C GLY A 185 -12.76 31.97 -20.64
N LYS A 186 -12.25 31.24 -19.64
CA LYS A 186 -10.86 31.34 -19.16
C LYS A 186 -9.98 30.17 -19.63
N CYS A 187 -10.58 29.06 -20.01
CA CYS A 187 -9.83 27.86 -20.37
C CYS A 187 -9.25 27.96 -21.78
N ALA A 188 -7.93 27.94 -21.88
CA ALA A 188 -7.21 27.85 -23.16
C ALA A 188 -6.98 26.41 -23.66
N VAL A 189 -7.60 25.40 -23.02
CA VAL A 189 -7.46 23.96 -23.36
C VAL A 189 -5.98 23.52 -23.37
N CYS A 190 -5.16 24.03 -22.44
CA CYS A 190 -3.73 23.69 -22.36
C CYS A 190 -3.45 22.26 -21.85
N LEU A 191 -4.47 21.58 -21.31
CA LEU A 191 -4.43 20.22 -20.77
C LEU A 191 -3.48 20.02 -19.57
N THR A 192 -3.09 21.09 -18.87
CA THR A 192 -2.33 20.97 -17.62
C THR A 192 -3.11 20.17 -16.57
N CYS A 193 -4.43 20.37 -16.46
CA CYS A 193 -5.29 19.61 -15.55
C CYS A 193 -5.33 18.10 -15.87
N TYR A 194 -5.23 17.73 -17.15
CA TYR A 194 -5.18 16.34 -17.60
C TYR A 194 -3.88 15.68 -17.13
N ARG A 195 -2.74 16.33 -17.42
CA ARG A 195 -1.41 15.81 -17.07
C ARG A 195 -1.15 15.80 -15.56
N SER A 196 -1.72 16.74 -14.82
CA SER A 196 -1.47 16.88 -13.38
C SER A 196 -2.37 16.04 -12.49
N CYS A 197 -3.37 15.32 -13.03
CA CYS A 197 -4.31 14.57 -12.21
C CYS A 197 -3.76 13.17 -11.87
N PRO A 198 -3.32 12.90 -10.63
CA PRO A 198 -2.75 11.59 -10.26
C PRO A 198 -3.82 10.49 -10.17
N HIS A 199 -5.10 10.85 -10.26
CA HIS A 199 -6.21 9.90 -10.20
C HIS A 199 -6.70 9.49 -11.60
N GLY A 200 -6.22 10.18 -12.65
CA GLY A 200 -6.74 10.06 -14.02
C GLY A 200 -8.24 10.30 -14.10
N ALA A 201 -8.73 11.31 -13.37
CA ALA A 201 -10.13 11.71 -13.35
C ALA A 201 -10.47 12.73 -14.45
N VAL A 202 -9.49 13.20 -15.21
CA VAL A 202 -9.68 14.16 -16.30
C VAL A 202 -9.58 13.43 -17.62
N TYR A 203 -10.55 13.64 -18.52
CA TYR A 203 -10.59 13.00 -19.83
C TYR A 203 -11.07 13.98 -20.92
N LEU A 204 -10.85 13.61 -22.18
CA LEU A 204 -11.35 14.33 -23.35
C LEU A 204 -12.31 13.42 -24.10
N GLU A 205 -13.49 13.94 -24.41
CA GLU A 205 -14.44 13.23 -25.27
C GLU A 205 -14.03 13.38 -26.74
N LEU A 206 -14.27 12.35 -27.54
CA LEU A 206 -14.10 12.42 -28.99
C LEU A 206 -15.04 13.48 -29.56
N GLY A 207 -14.47 14.51 -30.20
CA GLY A 207 -15.23 15.67 -30.69
C GLY A 207 -15.57 16.71 -29.61
N GLY A 208 -15.21 16.45 -28.34
CA GLY A 208 -15.39 17.38 -27.24
C GLY A 208 -14.34 18.50 -27.26
N ARG A 209 -14.77 19.74 -26.94
CA ARG A 209 -13.88 20.91 -26.88
C ARG A 209 -13.18 21.07 -25.53
N TRP A 210 -13.80 20.60 -24.45
CA TRP A 210 -13.40 20.90 -23.09
C TRP A 210 -12.97 19.65 -22.32
N PRO A 211 -11.98 19.76 -21.41
CA PRO A 211 -11.69 18.69 -20.46
C PRO A 211 -12.90 18.38 -19.58
N ASN A 212 -13.22 17.09 -19.46
CA ASN A 212 -14.27 16.57 -18.59
C ASN A 212 -13.67 15.94 -17.33
N PHE A 213 -14.47 15.90 -16.25
CA PHE A 213 -14.04 15.42 -14.94
C PHE A 213 -14.94 14.29 -14.46
N LEU A 214 -14.40 13.08 -14.43
CA LEU A 214 -15.10 11.88 -13.97
C LEU A 214 -15.26 11.92 -12.44
N SER A 215 -16.48 12.11 -11.97
CA SER A 215 -16.81 12.22 -10.54
C SER A 215 -16.49 10.94 -9.75
N SER A 216 -16.64 9.77 -10.37
CA SER A 216 -16.32 8.49 -9.76
C SER A 216 -14.82 8.32 -9.47
N ALA A 217 -13.93 8.90 -10.29
CA ALA A 217 -12.48 8.85 -10.09
C ALA A 217 -11.92 10.05 -9.29
N CYS A 218 -12.58 11.21 -9.32
CA CYS A 218 -12.09 12.43 -8.68
C CYS A 218 -12.10 12.31 -7.14
N LYS A 219 -10.93 12.48 -6.50
CA LYS A 219 -10.80 12.56 -5.04
C LYS A 219 -10.93 13.99 -4.48
N ALA A 220 -11.31 14.96 -5.32
CA ALA A 220 -11.40 16.38 -4.97
C ALA A 220 -10.11 16.93 -4.31
N CYS A 221 -8.93 16.51 -4.79
CA CYS A 221 -7.64 16.88 -4.19
C CYS A 221 -7.21 18.33 -4.51
N GLY A 222 -7.68 18.92 -5.62
CA GLY A 222 -7.41 20.32 -5.97
C GLY A 222 -6.10 20.58 -6.71
N ILE A 223 -5.34 19.53 -7.07
CA ILE A 223 -4.09 19.67 -7.84
C ILE A 223 -4.37 20.35 -9.20
N CYS A 224 -5.40 19.90 -9.92
CA CYS A 224 -5.77 20.49 -11.21
C CYS A 224 -6.20 21.96 -11.09
N VAL A 225 -6.93 22.31 -10.02
CA VAL A 225 -7.35 23.69 -9.72
C VAL A 225 -6.13 24.57 -9.48
N SER A 226 -5.22 24.13 -8.62
CA SER A 226 -3.98 24.83 -8.28
C SER A 226 -3.03 24.99 -9.46
N ALA A 227 -2.96 23.98 -10.33
CA ALA A 227 -2.06 23.96 -11.49
C ALA A 227 -2.64 24.66 -12.73
N CYS A 228 -3.89 25.13 -12.71
CA CYS A 228 -4.52 25.74 -13.88
C CYS A 228 -3.95 27.15 -14.13
N PRO A 229 -3.19 27.38 -15.22
CA PRO A 229 -2.56 28.69 -15.46
C PRO A 229 -3.59 29.78 -15.76
N GLY A 230 -4.70 29.42 -16.43
CA GLY A 230 -5.80 30.34 -16.72
C GLY A 230 -6.77 30.54 -15.55
N GLN A 231 -6.53 29.90 -14.40
CA GLN A 231 -7.43 29.92 -13.25
C GLN A 231 -8.90 29.62 -13.64
N ALA A 232 -9.06 28.71 -14.60
CA ALA A 232 -10.34 28.37 -15.20
C ALA A 232 -11.07 27.24 -14.45
N LEU A 233 -10.48 26.71 -13.39
CA LEU A 233 -11.01 25.57 -12.63
C LEU A 233 -11.34 25.98 -11.21
N SER A 234 -12.47 25.51 -10.70
CA SER A 234 -12.92 25.77 -9.32
C SER A 234 -13.69 24.55 -8.77
N PHE A 235 -13.87 24.48 -7.46
CA PHE A 235 -14.70 23.44 -6.86
C PHE A 235 -16.18 23.84 -6.88
N GLN A 236 -17.09 22.89 -7.11
CA GLN A 236 -18.53 23.14 -6.92
C GLN A 236 -18.81 23.64 -5.50
N GLY A 237 -19.64 24.69 -5.39
CA GLY A 237 -20.02 25.29 -4.11
C GLY A 237 -18.92 26.08 -3.40
N SER A 238 -17.73 26.24 -3.99
CA SER A 238 -16.69 27.13 -3.45
C SER A 238 -16.98 28.58 -3.82
N ASN A 239 -17.88 29.21 -3.06
CA ASN A 239 -17.80 30.66 -2.89
C ASN A 239 -16.46 30.92 -2.21
N GLY A 240 -15.57 31.67 -2.84
CA GLY A 240 -14.18 31.85 -2.41
C GLY A 240 -14.09 32.07 -0.90
N ASN A 241 -13.63 31.04 -0.18
CA ASN A 241 -13.32 31.17 1.24
C ASN A 241 -12.06 32.03 1.33
N GLY A 242 -12.27 33.34 1.40
CA GLY A 242 -11.30 34.27 1.92
C GLY A 242 -10.90 33.77 3.30
N ALA A 243 -9.63 33.37 3.43
CA ALA A 243 -9.02 33.15 4.73
C ALA A 243 -9.31 34.39 5.59
N SER A 244 -10.06 34.21 6.67
CA SER A 244 -10.33 35.27 7.63
C SER A 244 -9.01 35.61 8.32
N ALA A 245 -8.60 36.88 8.20
CA ALA A 245 -7.33 37.36 8.67
C ALA A 245 -7.25 37.26 10.21
N LYS A 246 -6.43 36.32 10.70
CA LYS A 246 -5.89 36.34 12.06
C LYS A 246 -4.37 36.33 11.94
N ASN A 247 -3.72 37.35 12.49
CA ASN A 247 -2.26 37.40 12.65
C ASN A 247 -1.83 36.23 13.52
N ALA A 248 -1.15 35.25 12.94
CA ALA A 248 -0.51 34.16 13.66
C ALA A 248 0.93 34.04 13.14
N ARG A 249 1.89 33.95 14.07
CA ARG A 249 3.32 33.81 13.72
C ARG A 249 3.61 32.56 12.89
N THR A 250 2.94 31.45 13.20
CA THR A 250 3.11 30.19 12.48
C THR A 250 1.79 29.77 11.85
N VAL A 251 1.82 29.43 10.56
CA VAL A 251 0.68 28.90 9.81
C VAL A 251 1.01 27.48 9.35
N ILE A 252 0.13 26.52 9.66
CA ILE A 252 0.28 25.12 9.30
C ILE A 252 -0.84 24.73 8.33
N PHE A 253 -0.49 24.44 7.08
CA PHE A 253 -1.41 23.83 6.13
C PHE A 253 -1.46 22.31 6.36
N ALA A 254 -2.56 21.81 6.90
CA ALA A 254 -2.72 20.41 7.28
C ALA A 254 -3.63 19.67 6.29
N CYS A 255 -3.09 18.64 5.63
CA CYS A 255 -3.87 17.76 4.77
C CYS A 255 -5.04 17.13 5.55
N GLN A 256 -6.27 17.31 5.05
CA GLN A 256 -7.48 16.74 5.66
C GLN A 256 -7.42 15.21 5.78
N ASN A 257 -6.58 14.58 4.96
CA ASN A 257 -6.48 13.14 4.88
C ASN A 257 -5.37 12.53 5.76
N SER A 258 -4.54 13.35 6.39
CA SER A 258 -3.48 12.89 7.28
C SER A 258 -3.35 13.83 8.49
N ALA A 259 -2.56 14.88 8.34
CA ALA A 259 -2.15 15.79 9.39
C ALA A 259 -3.33 16.36 10.19
N TYR A 260 -4.44 16.68 9.52
CA TYR A 260 -5.62 17.20 10.21
C TYR A 260 -6.30 16.14 11.09
N GLU A 261 -6.38 14.89 10.64
CA GLU A 261 -6.96 13.81 11.45
C GLU A 261 -6.05 13.46 12.63
N ALA A 262 -4.72 13.47 12.42
CA ALA A 262 -3.76 13.32 13.51
C ALA A 262 -3.90 14.44 14.56
N TYR A 263 -4.04 15.68 14.12
CA TYR A 263 -4.31 16.83 14.99
C TYR A 263 -5.59 16.63 15.82
N ARG A 264 -6.71 16.26 15.17
CA ARG A 264 -7.98 16.00 15.87
C ARG A 264 -7.88 14.89 16.90
N LEU A 265 -7.10 13.85 16.62
CA LEU A 265 -6.88 12.76 17.56
C LEU A 265 -6.04 13.23 18.75
N ALA A 266 -4.96 13.98 18.50
CA ALA A 266 -4.11 14.56 19.54
C ALA A 266 -4.90 15.48 20.49
N GLU A 267 -5.78 16.34 19.93
CA GLU A 267 -6.68 17.18 20.74
C GLU A 267 -7.59 16.33 21.64
N LYS A 268 -8.20 15.27 21.11
CA LYS A 268 -9.05 14.35 21.89
C LYS A 268 -8.27 13.60 22.97
N MET A 269 -6.99 13.35 22.75
CA MET A 269 -6.10 12.70 23.71
C MET A 269 -5.50 13.67 24.73
N GLY A 270 -5.83 14.97 24.66
CA GLY A 270 -5.29 15.99 25.57
C GLY A 270 -3.80 16.27 25.36
N MET A 271 -3.25 15.96 24.18
CA MET A 271 -1.84 16.15 23.86
C MET A 271 -1.55 17.62 23.50
N GLY A 272 -1.66 18.51 24.48
CA GLY A 272 -1.28 19.93 24.38
C GLY A 272 -2.06 20.75 23.34
N LYS A 273 -1.87 22.07 23.37
CA LYS A 273 -2.35 22.99 22.33
C LYS A 273 -1.18 23.41 21.45
N ILE A 274 -1.42 23.51 20.15
CA ILE A 274 -0.43 24.04 19.21
C ILE A 274 -0.55 25.56 19.20
N GLU A 275 0.55 26.27 19.42
CA GLU A 275 0.63 27.73 19.23
C GLU A 275 0.86 28.08 17.75
N ALA A 276 -0.05 27.65 16.89
CA ALA A 276 -0.02 27.95 15.47
C ALA A 276 -1.44 28.03 14.88
N ARG A 277 -1.61 28.79 13.79
CA ARG A 277 -2.84 28.75 13.00
C ARG A 277 -2.81 27.52 12.10
N LEU A 278 -3.65 26.54 12.43
CA LEU A 278 -3.82 25.36 11.60
C LEU A 278 -4.93 25.59 10.55
N GLU A 279 -4.56 25.49 9.28
CA GLU A 279 -5.44 25.63 8.12
C GLU A 279 -5.69 24.25 7.51
N LYS A 280 -6.94 23.78 7.60
CA LYS A 280 -7.34 22.51 6.99
C LYS A 280 -7.39 22.67 5.46
N ILE A 281 -6.65 21.84 4.74
CA ILE A 281 -6.63 21.82 3.27
C ILE A 281 -7.08 20.47 2.73
N ARG A 282 -7.62 20.46 1.49
CA ARG A 282 -8.13 19.22 0.86
C ARG A 282 -7.02 18.19 0.60
N CYS A 283 -5.86 18.65 0.17
CA CYS A 283 -4.70 17.81 -0.10
C CYS A 283 -3.44 18.67 -0.05
N GLY A 284 -2.34 18.12 0.44
CA GLY A 284 -1.02 18.75 0.35
C GLY A 284 -0.65 19.13 -1.09
N GLY A 285 -1.01 18.29 -2.06
CA GLY A 285 -0.70 18.51 -3.48
C GLY A 285 -1.37 19.74 -4.11
N SER A 286 -2.37 20.35 -3.47
CA SER A 286 -2.95 21.61 -3.98
C SER A 286 -2.18 22.85 -3.53
N ILE A 287 -1.25 22.73 -2.57
CA ILE A 287 -0.45 23.87 -2.10
C ILE A 287 0.55 24.26 -3.17
N ASN A 288 0.56 25.54 -3.52
CA ASN A 288 1.51 26.15 -4.44
C ASN A 288 2.19 27.36 -3.79
N LEU A 289 3.19 27.90 -4.48
CA LEU A 289 3.97 29.04 -3.99
C LEU A 289 3.08 30.26 -3.66
N ALA A 290 2.08 30.57 -4.48
CA ALA A 290 1.17 31.68 -4.24
C ALA A 290 0.39 31.54 -2.92
N THR A 291 -0.02 30.31 -2.56
CA THR A 291 -0.70 30.03 -1.29
C THR A 291 0.23 30.28 -0.10
N MET A 292 1.50 29.87 -0.21
CA MET A 292 2.49 30.09 0.84
C MET A 292 2.86 31.57 0.98
N LEU A 293 3.10 32.27 -0.13
CA LEU A 293 3.41 33.69 -0.14
C LEU A 293 2.26 34.51 0.44
N LYS A 294 1.01 34.19 0.12
CA LYS A 294 -0.15 34.86 0.71
C LYS A 294 -0.20 34.72 2.24
N ALA A 295 0.23 33.58 2.80
CA ALA A 295 0.31 33.42 4.24
C ALA A 295 1.40 34.32 4.87
N LEU A 296 2.54 34.47 4.19
CA LEU A 296 3.61 35.39 4.60
C LEU A 296 3.19 36.86 4.49
N GLU A 297 2.53 37.25 3.40
CA GLU A 297 1.95 38.59 3.21
C GLU A 297 0.92 38.94 4.30
N GLN A 298 0.22 37.93 4.83
CA GLN A 298 -0.72 38.06 5.94
C GLN A 298 -0.05 38.08 7.33
N GLY A 299 1.27 38.17 7.40
CA GLY A 299 2.01 38.34 8.67
C GLY A 299 2.49 37.04 9.32
N ALA A 300 2.46 35.91 8.61
CA ALA A 300 3.12 34.70 9.10
C ALA A 300 4.65 34.85 9.04
N GLU A 301 5.35 34.49 10.11
CA GLU A 301 6.82 34.35 10.16
C GLU A 301 7.25 32.96 9.68
N ASN A 302 6.42 31.94 9.93
CA ASN A 302 6.67 30.55 9.57
C ASN A 302 5.47 29.94 8.83
N VAL A 303 5.74 29.25 7.72
CA VAL A 303 4.74 28.50 6.96
C VAL A 303 5.17 27.04 6.89
N ILE A 304 4.34 26.14 7.40
CA ILE A 304 4.58 24.70 7.44
C ILE A 304 3.48 24.01 6.63
N VAL A 305 3.85 23.04 5.79
CA VAL A 305 2.90 22.19 5.06
C VAL A 305 3.09 20.76 5.54
N ILE A 306 2.04 20.17 6.12
CA ILE A 306 2.07 18.80 6.63
C ILE A 306 1.14 17.94 5.77
N VAL A 307 1.73 16.98 5.07
CA VAL A 307 1.07 16.15 4.05
C VAL A 307 1.00 14.68 4.47
N CYS A 308 0.44 13.81 3.63
CA CYS A 308 0.49 12.37 3.87
C CYS A 308 1.95 11.89 3.74
N HIS A 309 2.32 10.85 4.48
CA HIS A 309 3.59 10.18 4.23
C HIS A 309 3.67 9.72 2.77
N HIS A 310 4.86 9.77 2.19
CA HIS A 310 5.09 9.12 0.91
C HIS A 310 4.91 7.62 1.10
N ASP A 311 4.08 7.04 0.24
CA ASP A 311 3.95 5.61 0.06
C ASP A 311 5.32 5.09 -0.40
N SER A 312 6.04 4.42 0.50
CA SER A 312 7.33 3.78 0.22
C SER A 312 7.19 2.45 -0.49
#